data_AF-A0A832ZEM7-F1
#
_entry.id   AF-A0A832ZEM7-F1
#
_cell.length_a   1.000
_cell.length_b   1.000
_cell.length_c   1.000
_cell.angle_alpha   90.00
_cell.angle_beta   90.00
_cell.angle_gamma   90.00
#
_symmetry.space_group_name_H-M   'P 1'
#
loop_
_entity.id
_entity.type
_entity.pdbx_description
1 polymer ?
#
loop_
_entity_poly.entity_id
_entity_poly.type
_entity_poly.pdbx_seq_one_letter_code
_entity_poly.pdbx_strand_id
1 'polypeptide(L)' 'MKYKSCIEIFYNHETFVKAISFLKKKENIKIINNKIIVTHNEISKLRANLNLILRCMYIHDKLFSFLEND' A
#
# COMPACT_ATOMS: atom_id res chain seq x y z
N MET A 1 21.16 -14.04 12.06
CA MET A 1 21.06 -12.81 11.25
C MET A 1 19.57 -12.57 10.96
N LYS A 2 18.93 -11.53 11.52
CA LYS A 2 17.51 -11.23 11.23
C LYS A 2 17.46 -10.45 9.92
N TYR A 3 17.09 -11.11 8.82
CA TYR A 3 16.88 -10.42 7.55
C TYR A 3 15.64 -9.52 7.67
N LYS A 4 15.78 -8.26 7.26
CA LYS A 4 14.67 -7.33 7.13
C LYS A 4 14.16 -7.42 5.70
N SER A 5 12.97 -7.97 5.50
CA SER A 5 12.35 -8.00 4.19
C SER A 5 11.65 -6.66 3.93
N CYS A 6 11.86 -6.11 2.74
CA CYS A 6 11.33 -4.83 2.32
C CYS A 6 10.65 -4.98 0.97
N ILE A 7 9.49 -4.37 0.81
CA ILE A 7 8.77 -4.27 -0.47
C ILE A 7 8.48 -2.79 -0.72
N GLU A 8 8.70 -2.37 -1.96
CA GLU A 8 8.35 -1.04 -2.45
C GLU A 8 7.29 -1.19 -3.55
N ILE A 9 6.19 -0.46 -3.39
CA ILE A 9 5.07 -0.45 -4.32
C ILE A 9 4.93 0.97 -4.86
N PHE A 10 4.87 1.09 -6.17
CA PHE A 10 4.67 2.35 -6.87
C PHE A 10 3.23 2.40 -7.37
N TYR A 11 2.53 3.49 -7.06
CA TYR A 11 1.18 3.69 -7.57
C TYR A 11 0.97 5.16 -7.91
N ASN A 12 0.60 5.43 -9.17
CA ASN A 12 0.68 6.77 -9.76
C ASN A 12 -0.57 7.63 -9.52
N HIS A 13 -1.34 7.35 -8.46
CA HIS A 13 -2.56 8.08 -8.13
C HIS A 13 -2.43 8.78 -6.78
N GLU A 14 -2.29 10.10 -6.79
CA GLU A 14 -2.13 10.87 -5.54
C GLU A 14 -3.32 10.73 -4.60
N THR A 15 -4.53 10.60 -5.16
CA THR A 15 -5.76 10.38 -4.38
C THR A 15 -5.73 9.06 -3.62
N PHE A 16 -5.19 8.00 -4.23
CA PHE A 16 -4.98 6.74 -3.55
C PHE A 16 -3.98 6.87 -2.40
N VAL A 17 -2.83 7.47 -2.66
CA VAL A 17 -1.77 7.68 -1.64
C VAL A 17 -2.32 8.43 -0.43
N LYS A 18 -3.16 9.45 -0.65
CA LYS A 18 -3.89 10.14 0.44
C LYS A 18 -4.86 9.20 1.15
N ALA A 19 -5.66 8.44 0.42
CA ALA A 19 -6.66 7.51 0.97
C ALA A 19 -6.04 6.42 1.86
N ILE A 20 -4.85 5.91 1.53
CA ILE A 20 -4.17 4.87 2.33
C ILE A 20 -3.22 5.44 3.39
N SER A 21 -3.08 6.77 3.50
CA SER A 21 -2.13 7.41 4.42
C SER A 21 -2.40 7.06 5.90
N PHE A 22 -3.63 6.70 6.26
CA PHE A 22 -3.98 6.23 7.61
C PHE A 22 -3.25 4.93 7.99
N LEU A 23 -2.87 4.10 7.01
CA LEU A 23 -2.14 2.86 7.25
C LEU A 23 -0.75 3.12 7.82
N LYS A 24 -0.15 4.30 7.60
CA LYS A 24 1.14 4.69 8.19
C LYS A 24 1.15 4.60 9.74
N LYS A 25 0.00 4.85 10.37
CA LYS A 25 -0.14 4.87 11.83
C LYS A 25 -0.46 3.50 12.42
N LYS A 26 -1.05 2.61 11.62
CA LYS A 26 -1.55 1.30 12.07
C LYS A 26 -0.61 0.16 11.71
N GLU A 27 -0.02 0.26 10.52
CA GLU A 27 0.87 -0.74 9.96
C GLU A 27 2.27 -0.15 9.84
N ASN A 28 3.30 -0.99 9.85
CA ASN A 28 4.69 -0.56 9.68
C ASN A 28 5.00 -0.19 8.21
N ILE A 29 4.21 0.75 7.69
CA ILE A 29 4.17 1.22 6.31
C ILE A 29 4.65 2.67 6.29
N LYS A 30 5.57 2.96 5.38
CA LYS A 30 6.01 4.32 5.06
C LYS A 30 5.49 4.69 3.68
N ILE A 31 5.16 5.96 3.47
CA ILE A 31 4.86 6.46 2.12
C ILE A 31 5.71 7.70 1.86
N ILE A 32 6.52 7.64 0.82
CA ILE A 32 7.50 8.66 0.42
C ILE A 32 7.39 8.85 -1.09
N ASN A 33 7.13 10.05 -1.57
CA ASN A 33 7.07 10.38 -3.01
C ASN A 33 6.21 9.38 -3.82
N ASN A 34 4.97 9.13 -3.40
CA ASN A 34 4.04 8.14 -3.98
C ASN A 34 4.52 6.68 -3.97
N LYS A 35 5.61 6.37 -3.27
CA LYS A 35 6.07 4.99 -3.01
C LYS A 35 5.58 4.53 -1.66
N ILE A 36 4.95 3.36 -1.63
CA ILE A 36 4.54 2.68 -0.40
C ILE A 36 5.62 1.66 -0.07
N ILE A 37 6.26 1.84 1.08
CA ILE A 37 7.38 1.03 1.55
C ILE A 37 6.90 0.25 2.75
N VAL A 38 6.95 -1.08 2.67
CA VAL A 38 6.59 -1.99 3.75
C VAL A 38 7.83 -2.71 4.21
N THR A 39 8.10 -2.70 5.51
CA THR A 39 9.28 -3.39 6.05
C THR A 39 8.88 -4.25 7.24
N HIS A 40 9.21 -5.54 7.19
CA HIS A 40 9.00 -6.46 8.31
C HIS A 40 10.15 -7.46 8.44
N ASN A 41 10.35 -7.94 9.67
CA ASN A 41 11.30 -9.01 9.97
C ASN A 41 10.72 -10.40 9.70
N GLU A 42 9.39 -10.48 9.53
CA GLU A 42 8.64 -11.72 9.31
C GLU A 42 7.96 -11.66 7.94
N ILE A 43 8.23 -12.66 7.10
CA ILE A 43 7.66 -12.74 5.74
C ILE A 43 6.12 -12.83 5.78
N SER A 44 5.56 -13.52 6.78
CA SER A 44 4.11 -13.63 6.96
C SER A 44 3.42 -12.27 7.14
N LYS A 45 4.00 -11.39 7.96
CA LYS A 45 3.51 -10.02 8.18
C LYS A 45 3.69 -9.14 6.95
N LEU A 46 4.83 -9.28 6.27
CA LEU A 46 5.08 -8.60 5.01
C LEU A 46 4.03 -8.97 3.95
N ARG A 47 3.73 -10.27 3.82
CA ARG A 47 2.70 -10.78 2.91
C ARG A 47 1.30 -10.26 3.26
N ALA A 48 0.96 -10.19 4.54
CA ALA A 48 -0.32 -9.64 4.99
C ALA A 48 -0.47 -8.16 4.58
N ASN A 49 0.56 -7.35 4.81
CA ASN A 49 0.55 -5.93 4.43
C ASN A 49 0.55 -5.71 2.92
N LEU A 50 1.29 -6.54 2.17
CA LEU A 50 1.23 -6.53 0.72
C LEU A 50 -0.19 -6.81 0.22
N ASN A 51 -0.84 -7.87 0.74
CA ASN A 51 -2.21 -8.21 0.38
C ASN A 51 -3.21 -7.09 0.71
N LEU A 52 -3.04 -6.43 1.85
CA LEU A 52 -3.87 -5.28 2.23
C LEU A 52 -3.73 -4.15 1.21
N ILE A 53 -2.50 -3.75 0.89
CA ILE A 53 -2.23 -2.64 -0.05
C ILE A 53 -2.81 -2.96 -1.43
N LEU A 54 -2.57 -4.18 -1.95
CA LEU A 54 -3.09 -4.61 -3.25
C LEU A 54 -4.62 -4.59 -3.28
N ARG A 55 -5.29 -4.99 -2.20
CA ARG A 55 -6.76 -4.90 -2.11
C ARG A 55 -7.24 -3.46 -2.11
N CYS A 56 -6.55 -2.57 -1.39
CA CYS A 56 -6.87 -1.14 -1.41
C CYS A 56 -6.71 -0.56 -2.83
N MET A 57 -5.62 -0.90 -3.53
CA MET A 57 -5.39 -0.46 -4.92
C MET A 57 -6.53 -0.92 -5.83
N TYR A 58 -6.89 -2.20 -5.77
CA TYR A 58 -7.99 -2.76 -6.57
C TYR A 58 -9.32 -2.05 -6.31
N ILE A 59 -9.65 -1.78 -5.04
CA ILE A 59 -10.89 -1.07 -4.69
C ILE A 59 -10.85 0.37 -5.22
N HIS A 60 -9.72 1.06 -5.10
CA HIS A 60 -9.55 2.41 -5.62
C HIS A 60 -9.69 2.45 -7.14
N ASP A 61 -9.01 1.56 -7.87
CA ASP A 61 -9.13 1.44 -9.34
C ASP A 61 -10.58 1.20 -9.76
N LYS A 62 -11.30 0.32 -9.05
CA LYS A 62 -12.71 0.02 -9.35
C LYS A 62 -13.63 1.20 -9.09
N LEU A 63 -13.46 1.89 -7.98
CA LEU A 63 -14.25 3.09 -7.66
C LEU A 63 -13.95 4.22 -8.65
N PHE A 64 -12.68 4.41 -9.00
CA PHE A 64 -12.27 5.43 -9.95
C PHE A 64 -12.84 5.15 -11.33
N SER A 65 -12.71 3.92 -11.83
CA SER A 65 -13.33 3.49 -13.08
C SER A 65 -14.85 3.63 -13.06
N PHE A 66 -15.53 3.33 -11.95
CA PHE A 66 -16.97 3.54 -11.84
C PHE A 66 -17.34 5.03 -11.99
N LEU A 67 -16.62 5.92 -11.30
CA LEU A 67 -16.88 7.36 -11.30
C LEU A 67 -16.52 8.05 -12.63
N GLU A 68 -15.56 7.54 -13.40
CA GLU A 68 -15.20 8.11 -14.71
C GLU A 68 -16.12 7.65 -15.85
N ASN A 69 -16.91 6.60 -15.65
CA ASN A 69 -17.81 6.05 -16.67
C ASN A 69 -19.29 6.42 -16.45
N ASP A 70 -19.60 7.26 -15.45
CA ASP A 70 -20.90 7.92 -15.21
C ASP A 70 -20.84 9.39 -15.63
#